data_AF-A0A7S3F224-F1
#
_entry.id   AF-A0A7S3F224-F1
#
_cell.length_a   1.000
_cell.length_b   1.000
_cell.length_c   1.000
_cell.angle_alpha   90.00
_cell.angle_beta   90.00
_cell.angle_gamma   90.00
#
_symmetry.space_group_name_H-M   'P 1'
#
loop_
_entity.id
_entity.type
_entity.pdbx_description
1 polymer ?
#
loop_
_entity_poly.entity_id
_entity_poly.type
_entity_poly.pdbx_seq_one_letter_code
_entity_poly.pdbx_strand_id
1 'polypeptide(L)'
;TVLATIYYSDSGAATNGVIRRPAWAHIRVLKAAQACSSLARATLLLSGIALAIGAMPSLCLRAIFFVSVAVIDLHYFTGYGGHPGFILLWFSAAMVLPPGPSRCGVQRVIVGHQLGSSGIHKLRIGGLAWLHPDTMAFILRFVLQNVPCKPHFFIEPTWLKSRRLIRVLLRSPFLLFLLGMGGAIIELSAPPIALLVSTPSVLYAFVIAGSLLHVGVAPLLSILFPFNIPCYCLALIPPGAHDAGCILTVPAMCAALVLGLSTLCSVEDWPVNAMVLFPYNAKQMAAISKLLGRFRLAHKDDSDVPPGPCLIESQFSLCPAMFKPELTPLLLGQRFDQAAEDDEMTLHALRQAVSKSRLFVDSRTYRCFDHLLHVPACSVGEKSQKNGKGE
;
A
#
# COMPACT_ATOMS: atom_id res chain seq x y z
N THR A 1 -7.11 -6.49 -19.14
CA THR A 1 -8.57 -6.61 -18.96
C THR A 1 -8.96 -7.84 -18.16
N VAL A 2 -8.79 -9.07 -18.67
CA VAL A 2 -9.17 -10.32 -17.96
C VAL A 2 -8.59 -10.39 -16.54
N LEU A 3 -7.28 -10.16 -16.41
CA LEU A 3 -6.64 -10.14 -15.09
C LEU A 3 -7.23 -9.06 -14.18
N ALA A 4 -7.45 -7.84 -14.69
CA ALA A 4 -8.12 -6.77 -13.94
C ALA A 4 -9.56 -7.16 -13.54
N THR A 5 -10.30 -7.86 -14.40
CA THR A 5 -11.65 -8.37 -14.09
C THR A 5 -11.62 -9.42 -13.00
N ILE A 6 -10.66 -10.37 -13.03
CA ILE A 6 -10.45 -11.36 -11.98
C ILE A 6 -10.12 -10.66 -10.66
N TYR A 7 -9.17 -9.74 -10.69
CA TYR A 7 -8.77 -8.91 -9.56
C TYR A 7 -9.94 -8.11 -8.98
N TYR A 8 -10.81 -7.57 -9.84
CA TYR A 8 -11.96 -6.78 -9.43
C TYR A 8 -13.25 -7.60 -9.23
N SER A 9 -13.18 -8.94 -9.28
CA SER A 9 -14.32 -9.82 -9.03
C SER A 9 -14.41 -10.29 -7.57
N ASP A 10 -13.38 -10.03 -6.74
CA ASP A 10 -13.37 -10.48 -5.35
C ASP A 10 -14.38 -9.73 -4.48
N SER A 11 -15.29 -10.48 -3.87
CA SER A 11 -16.30 -9.99 -2.93
C SER A 11 -15.73 -9.58 -1.57
N GLY A 12 -14.46 -9.90 -1.27
CA GLY A 12 -13.81 -9.56 0.01
C GLY A 12 -13.77 -8.06 0.33
N ALA A 13 -13.86 -7.19 -0.70
CA ALA A 13 -13.95 -5.74 -0.52
C ALA A 13 -15.27 -5.31 0.12
N ALA A 14 -16.35 -6.07 -0.10
CA ALA A 14 -17.70 -5.75 0.32
C ALA A 14 -18.02 -6.18 1.77
N THR A 15 -17.19 -7.02 2.38
CA THR A 15 -17.44 -7.59 3.72
C THR A 15 -16.83 -6.80 4.88
N ASN A 16 -16.04 -5.76 4.60
CA ASN A 16 -15.46 -4.93 5.66
C ASN A 16 -16.52 -3.96 6.22
N GLY A 17 -16.77 -4.02 7.53
CA GLY A 17 -17.66 -3.08 8.24
C GLY A 17 -17.16 -1.62 8.22
N VAL A 18 -15.92 -1.40 7.78
CA VAL A 18 -15.27 -0.09 7.72
C VAL A 18 -14.64 0.09 6.35
N ILE A 19 -14.91 1.23 5.71
CA ILE A 19 -14.25 1.68 4.49
C ILE A 19 -13.21 2.76 4.80
N ARG A 20 -12.14 2.76 4.02
CA ARG A 20 -11.07 3.76 4.03
C ARG A 20 -11.38 4.84 3.01
N ARG A 21 -11.06 6.09 3.35
CA ARG A 21 -11.39 7.24 2.52
C ARG A 21 -10.12 8.04 2.20
N PRO A 22 -9.87 8.37 0.91
CA PRO A 22 -8.88 9.39 0.54
C PRO A 22 -9.13 10.71 1.27
N ALA A 23 -8.10 11.47 1.61
CA ALA A 23 -8.27 12.68 2.41
C ALA A 23 -9.13 13.73 1.68
N TRP A 24 -9.01 13.81 0.36
CA TRP A 24 -9.80 14.71 -0.50
C TRP A 24 -11.20 14.18 -0.86
N ALA A 25 -11.46 12.88 -0.73
CA ALA A 25 -12.68 12.29 -1.26
C ALA A 25 -13.88 12.54 -0.33
N HIS A 26 -14.90 13.23 -0.84
CA HIS A 26 -16.16 13.38 -0.13
C HIS A 26 -16.95 12.05 -0.10
N ILE A 27 -17.74 11.81 0.96
CA ILE A 27 -18.53 10.57 1.13
C ILE A 27 -19.42 10.26 -0.08
N ARG A 28 -19.97 11.30 -0.72
CA ARG A 28 -20.80 11.16 -1.95
C ARG A 28 -20.02 10.51 -3.10
N VAL A 29 -18.72 10.79 -3.24
CA VAL A 29 -17.86 10.18 -4.25
C VAL A 29 -17.69 8.69 -3.99
N LEU A 30 -17.48 8.30 -2.73
CA LEU A 30 -17.36 6.88 -2.37
C LEU A 30 -18.65 6.12 -2.65
N LYS A 31 -19.80 6.71 -2.30
CA LYS A 31 -21.12 6.14 -2.58
C LYS A 31 -21.33 5.97 -4.08
N ALA A 32 -20.99 6.99 -4.87
CA ALA A 32 -21.09 6.92 -6.32
C ALA A 32 -20.18 5.83 -6.91
N ALA A 33 -18.91 5.76 -6.47
CA ALA A 33 -17.97 4.74 -6.92
C ALA A 33 -18.46 3.33 -6.60
N GLN A 34 -19.01 3.11 -5.40
CA GLN A 34 -19.56 1.82 -4.99
C GLN A 34 -20.82 1.46 -5.79
N ALA A 35 -21.76 2.40 -5.95
CA ALA A 35 -22.98 2.19 -6.74
C ALA A 35 -22.68 1.89 -8.21
N CYS A 36 -21.66 2.55 -8.78
CA CYS A 36 -21.26 2.37 -10.18
C CYS A 36 -20.30 1.19 -10.40
N SER A 37 -19.78 0.54 -9.35
CA SER A 37 -18.70 -0.44 -9.47
C SER A 37 -19.02 -1.64 -10.38
N SER A 38 -20.24 -2.17 -10.31
CA SER A 38 -20.67 -3.29 -11.17
C SER A 38 -20.79 -2.88 -12.63
N LEU A 39 -21.36 -1.69 -12.90
CA LEU A 39 -21.41 -1.14 -14.25
C LEU A 39 -20.01 -0.84 -14.78
N ALA A 40 -19.15 -0.23 -13.97
CA ALA A 40 -17.76 0.06 -14.33
C ALA A 40 -16.99 -1.23 -14.66
N ARG A 41 -17.21 -2.34 -13.95
CA ARG A 41 -16.59 -3.65 -14.26
C ARG A 41 -17.04 -4.20 -15.61
N ALA A 42 -18.34 -4.15 -15.91
CA ALA A 42 -18.86 -4.57 -17.21
C ALA A 42 -18.30 -3.69 -18.33
N THR A 43 -18.32 -2.37 -18.14
CA THR A 43 -17.77 -1.39 -19.10
C THR A 43 -16.27 -1.57 -19.29
N LEU A 44 -15.50 -1.85 -18.23
CA LEU A 44 -14.07 -2.16 -18.32
C LEU A 44 -13.82 -3.38 -19.20
N LEU A 45 -14.59 -4.45 -19.02
CA LEU A 45 -14.46 -5.67 -19.81
C LEU A 45 -14.77 -5.41 -21.29
N LEU A 46 -15.92 -4.81 -21.57
CA LEU A 46 -16.38 -4.53 -22.93
C LEU A 46 -15.44 -3.56 -23.65
N SER A 47 -15.08 -2.44 -23.00
CA SER A 47 -14.15 -1.47 -23.58
C SER A 47 -12.75 -2.05 -23.75
N GLY A 48 -12.29 -2.89 -22.82
CA GLY A 48 -11.01 -3.58 -22.93
C GLY A 48 -10.97 -4.59 -24.08
N ILE A 49 -12.05 -5.35 -24.32
CA ILE A 49 -12.17 -6.24 -25.49
C ILE A 49 -12.20 -5.42 -26.78
N ALA A 50 -13.02 -4.36 -26.84
CA ALA A 50 -13.12 -3.49 -28.00
C ALA A 50 -11.78 -2.82 -28.37
N LEU A 51 -11.01 -2.40 -27.35
CA LEU A 51 -9.64 -1.89 -27.53
C LEU A 51 -8.69 -2.96 -28.05
N ALA A 52 -8.81 -4.20 -27.56
CA ALA A 52 -7.93 -5.31 -27.93
C ALA A 52 -8.14 -5.78 -29.39
N ILE A 53 -9.39 -5.84 -29.84
CA ILE A 53 -9.71 -6.24 -31.23
C ILE A 53 -9.54 -5.09 -32.25
N GLY A 54 -9.07 -3.92 -31.79
CA GLY A 54 -8.88 -2.76 -32.66
C GLY A 54 -10.18 -2.20 -33.23
N ALA A 55 -11.35 -2.57 -32.68
CA ALA A 55 -12.65 -2.22 -33.24
C ALA A 55 -12.86 -0.70 -33.33
N MET A 56 -12.26 0.07 -32.42
CA MET A 56 -12.23 1.53 -32.51
C MET A 56 -10.96 2.14 -31.89
N PRO A 57 -10.17 2.93 -32.63
CA PRO A 57 -9.05 3.72 -32.08
C PRO A 57 -9.53 4.97 -31.32
N SER A 58 -10.81 5.06 -30.93
CA SER A 58 -11.41 6.30 -30.44
C SER A 58 -10.87 6.69 -29.06
N LEU A 59 -10.53 7.97 -28.93
CA LEU A 59 -10.16 8.60 -27.65
C LEU A 59 -11.24 8.34 -26.60
N CYS A 60 -12.52 8.38 -27.00
CA CYS A 60 -13.66 8.10 -26.14
C CYS A 60 -13.59 6.70 -25.51
N LEU A 61 -13.24 5.66 -26.28
CA LEU A 61 -13.15 4.30 -25.76
C LEU A 61 -12.02 4.16 -24.72
N ARG A 62 -10.88 4.81 -24.96
CA ARG A 62 -9.75 4.83 -24.01
C ARG A 62 -10.08 5.61 -22.75
N ALA A 63 -10.79 6.73 -22.88
CA ALA A 63 -11.27 7.51 -21.74
C ALA A 63 -12.30 6.73 -20.90
N ILE A 64 -13.24 6.04 -21.55
CA ILE A 64 -14.21 5.15 -20.87
C ILE A 64 -13.48 4.03 -20.12
N PHE A 65 -12.46 3.41 -20.75
CA PHE A 65 -11.65 2.39 -20.10
C PHE A 65 -10.93 2.94 -18.86
N PHE A 66 -10.25 4.08 -18.98
CA PHE A 66 -9.57 4.75 -17.85
C PHE A 66 -10.54 5.11 -16.72
N VAL A 67 -11.67 5.74 -17.02
CA VAL A 67 -12.69 6.09 -16.01
C VAL A 67 -13.21 4.84 -15.31
N SER A 68 -13.43 3.75 -16.05
CA SER A 68 -13.85 2.47 -15.47
C SER A 68 -12.79 1.93 -14.52
N VAL A 69 -11.51 1.92 -14.91
CA VAL A 69 -10.40 1.53 -14.01
C VAL A 69 -10.37 2.42 -12.77
N ALA A 70 -10.51 3.75 -12.91
CA ALA A 70 -10.49 4.69 -11.80
C ALA A 70 -11.62 4.46 -10.79
N VAL A 71 -12.85 4.26 -11.27
CA VAL A 71 -14.00 3.95 -10.41
C VAL A 71 -13.77 2.67 -9.62
N ILE A 72 -13.26 1.63 -10.29
CA ILE A 72 -13.06 0.33 -9.64
C ILE A 72 -11.86 0.38 -8.69
N ASP A 73 -10.74 0.99 -9.08
CA ASP A 73 -9.57 1.16 -8.20
C ASP A 73 -9.94 1.98 -6.96
N LEU A 74 -10.75 3.04 -7.10
CA LEU A 74 -11.25 3.80 -5.96
C LEU A 74 -12.14 2.95 -5.04
N HIS A 75 -13.05 2.15 -5.61
CA HIS A 75 -13.88 1.23 -4.84
C HIS A 75 -13.02 0.21 -4.06
N TYR A 76 -12.01 -0.38 -4.72
CA TYR A 76 -11.10 -1.33 -4.10
C TYR A 76 -10.21 -0.67 -3.04
N PHE A 77 -9.71 0.54 -3.30
CA PHE A 77 -9.01 1.35 -2.32
C PHE A 77 -9.88 1.59 -1.09
N THR A 78 -11.19 1.81 -1.24
CA THR A 78 -12.05 1.97 -0.06
C THR A 78 -12.17 0.72 0.79
N GLY A 79 -12.15 -0.48 0.19
CA GLY A 79 -12.21 -1.75 0.93
C GLY A 79 -10.86 -2.16 1.52
N TYR A 80 -9.77 -1.95 0.78
CA TYR A 80 -8.44 -2.49 1.09
C TYR A 80 -7.43 -1.43 1.56
N GLY A 81 -7.64 -0.16 1.24
CA GLY A 81 -6.75 1.00 1.47
C GLY A 81 -5.31 0.78 1.06
N GLY A 82 -5.15 0.11 -0.05
CA GLY A 82 -3.95 0.14 -0.85
C GLY A 82 -4.36 0.21 -2.31
N HIS A 83 -3.39 0.40 -3.18
CA HIS A 83 -3.58 0.45 -4.63
C HIS A 83 -2.86 -0.70 -5.34
N PRO A 84 -3.26 -1.96 -5.16
CA PRO A 84 -2.65 -3.01 -5.96
C PRO A 84 -3.02 -2.87 -7.45
N GLY A 85 -4.00 -2.02 -7.78
CA GLY A 85 -4.35 -1.56 -9.13
C GLY A 85 -3.69 -0.25 -9.58
N PHE A 86 -2.77 0.36 -8.81
CA PHE A 86 -2.11 1.64 -9.17
C PHE A 86 -1.53 1.62 -10.58
N ILE A 87 -0.79 0.56 -10.91
CA ILE A 87 -0.15 0.44 -12.21
C ILE A 87 -1.20 0.37 -13.31
N LEU A 88 -2.33 -0.30 -13.09
CA LEU A 88 -3.44 -0.37 -14.05
C LEU A 88 -4.09 1.01 -14.22
N LEU A 89 -4.28 1.75 -13.13
CA LEU A 89 -4.85 3.10 -13.15
C LEU A 89 -3.97 4.05 -13.96
N TRP A 90 -2.67 4.09 -13.68
CA TRP A 90 -1.77 4.99 -14.38
C TRP A 90 -1.44 4.53 -15.81
N PHE A 91 -1.36 3.22 -16.09
CA PHE A 91 -1.22 2.74 -17.46
C PHE A 91 -2.48 3.02 -18.29
N SER A 92 -3.68 2.89 -17.71
CA SER A 92 -4.91 3.26 -18.41
C SER A 92 -5.01 4.77 -18.64
N ALA A 93 -4.50 5.60 -17.73
CA ALA A 93 -4.33 7.04 -17.97
C ALA A 93 -3.37 7.30 -19.15
N ALA A 94 -2.22 6.61 -19.19
CA ALA A 94 -1.27 6.72 -20.29
C ALA A 94 -1.88 6.30 -21.64
N MET A 95 -2.79 5.32 -21.66
CA MET A 95 -3.48 4.89 -22.87
C MET A 95 -4.35 5.99 -23.50
N VAL A 96 -4.81 6.98 -22.74
CA VAL A 96 -5.56 8.14 -23.26
C VAL A 96 -4.69 8.97 -24.22
N LEU A 97 -3.38 9.09 -23.94
CA LEU A 97 -2.44 9.75 -24.84
C LEU A 97 -2.37 9.01 -26.18
N PRO A 98 -2.15 9.70 -27.32
CA PRO A 98 -2.00 9.04 -28.61
C PRO A 98 -0.81 8.06 -28.59
N PRO A 99 -0.84 6.99 -29.42
CA PRO A 99 0.31 6.11 -29.59
C PRO A 99 1.52 6.93 -30.05
N GLY A 100 2.68 6.72 -29.42
CA GLY A 100 3.90 7.44 -29.75
C GLY A 100 4.79 7.68 -28.53
N PRO A 101 5.83 8.52 -28.68
CA PRO A 101 6.82 8.77 -27.63
C PRO A 101 6.22 9.27 -26.33
N SER A 102 5.20 10.14 -26.37
CA SER A 102 4.58 10.68 -25.15
C SER A 102 3.94 9.61 -24.27
N ARG A 103 3.19 8.67 -24.87
CA ARG A 103 2.62 7.54 -24.15
C ARG A 103 3.71 6.64 -23.59
N CYS A 104 4.72 6.35 -24.40
CA CYS A 104 5.84 5.50 -24.02
C CYS A 104 6.63 6.07 -22.83
N GLY A 105 6.93 7.37 -22.86
CA GLY A 105 7.61 8.07 -21.78
C GLY A 105 6.83 8.03 -20.47
N VAL A 106 5.53 8.29 -20.52
CA VAL A 106 4.67 8.20 -19.32
C VAL A 106 4.65 6.78 -18.76
N GLN A 107 4.56 5.74 -19.62
CA GLN A 107 4.61 4.35 -19.16
C GLN A 107 5.93 3.99 -18.47
N ARG A 108 7.08 4.44 -18.99
CA ARG A 108 8.39 4.26 -18.35
C ARG A 108 8.46 4.94 -16.99
N VAL A 109 7.92 6.16 -16.89
CA VAL A 109 7.86 6.91 -15.64
C VAL A 109 7.03 6.19 -14.59
N ILE A 110 5.84 5.69 -14.96
CA ILE A 110 4.96 4.95 -14.05
C ILE A 110 5.65 3.69 -13.53
N VAL A 111 6.33 2.95 -14.42
CA VAL A 111 7.12 1.78 -14.06
C VAL A 111 8.21 2.12 -13.06
N GLY A 112 9.05 3.12 -13.38
CA GLY A 112 10.14 3.52 -12.51
C GLY A 112 9.64 3.96 -11.13
N HIS A 113 8.55 4.75 -11.12
CA HIS A 113 7.95 5.25 -9.89
C HIS A 113 7.38 4.14 -8.99
N GLN A 114 6.63 3.18 -9.54
CA GLN A 114 5.93 2.17 -8.74
C GLN A 114 6.86 1.36 -7.81
N LEU A 115 8.09 1.05 -8.22
CA LEU A 115 9.09 0.41 -7.34
C LEU A 115 9.97 1.43 -6.61
N GLY A 116 10.36 2.49 -7.32
CA GLY A 116 11.22 3.52 -6.77
C GLY A 116 10.63 4.22 -5.56
N SER A 117 9.32 4.53 -5.58
CA SER A 117 8.65 5.22 -4.47
C SER A 117 8.70 4.38 -3.20
N SER A 118 8.39 3.08 -3.28
CA SER A 118 8.47 2.18 -2.13
C SER A 118 9.89 2.11 -1.55
N GLY A 119 10.91 1.96 -2.40
CA GLY A 119 12.31 1.92 -1.98
C GLY A 119 12.76 3.23 -1.32
N ILE A 120 12.42 4.37 -1.92
CA ILE A 120 12.70 5.70 -1.38
C ILE A 120 12.03 5.88 -0.02
N HIS A 121 10.77 5.49 0.13
CA HIS A 121 10.04 5.61 1.38
C HIS A 121 10.61 4.73 2.50
N LYS A 122 11.01 3.49 2.19
CA LYS A 122 11.69 2.60 3.15
C LYS A 122 12.96 3.23 3.70
N LEU A 123 13.81 3.77 2.82
CA LEU A 123 15.04 4.43 3.26
C LEU A 123 14.78 5.75 3.97
N ARG A 124 13.82 6.55 3.52
CA ARG A 124 13.51 7.85 4.13
C ARG A 124 12.89 7.73 5.51
N ILE A 125 12.00 6.76 5.70
CA ILE A 125 11.21 6.60 6.93
C ILE A 125 11.90 5.62 7.88
N GLY A 126 12.29 4.46 7.38
CA GLY A 126 12.94 3.42 8.16
C GLY A 126 14.45 3.66 8.34
N GLY A 127 15.05 4.54 7.54
CA GLY A 127 16.50 4.73 7.52
C GLY A 127 17.24 3.48 7.02
N LEU A 128 18.56 3.48 7.20
CA LEU A 128 19.38 2.28 6.97
C LEU A 128 19.01 1.13 7.92
N ALA A 129 18.40 1.43 9.07
CA ALA A 129 17.89 0.42 10.00
C ALA A 129 16.77 -0.44 9.39
N TRP A 130 16.13 0.01 8.30
CA TRP A 130 15.19 -0.82 7.55
C TRP A 130 15.85 -2.08 6.98
N LEU A 131 17.11 -1.96 6.54
CA LEU A 131 17.90 -3.07 5.99
C LEU A 131 18.40 -4.04 7.08
N HIS A 132 18.24 -3.69 8.36
CA HIS A 132 18.60 -4.57 9.46
C HIS A 132 17.72 -5.84 9.42
N PRO A 133 18.29 -7.05 9.61
CA PRO A 133 17.54 -8.31 9.53
C PRO A 133 16.35 -8.39 10.50
N ASP A 134 16.40 -7.65 11.62
CA ASP A 134 15.29 -7.56 12.57
C ASP A 134 14.01 -7.00 11.95
N THR A 135 14.11 -6.09 10.97
CA THR A 135 12.96 -5.49 10.29
C THR A 135 12.20 -6.57 9.53
N MET A 136 12.93 -7.36 8.73
CA MET A 136 12.35 -8.49 8.00
C MET A 136 11.88 -9.59 8.97
N ALA A 137 12.61 -9.84 10.06
CA ALA A 137 12.20 -10.80 11.08
C ALA A 137 10.86 -10.40 11.72
N PHE A 138 10.67 -9.12 12.02
CA PHE A 138 9.43 -8.59 12.58
C PHE A 138 8.26 -8.85 11.63
N ILE A 139 8.42 -8.52 10.34
CA ILE A 139 7.40 -8.73 9.30
C ILE A 139 7.05 -10.21 9.18
N LEU A 140 8.06 -11.09 9.11
CA LEU A 140 7.84 -12.53 8.96
C LEU A 140 7.19 -13.17 10.19
N ARG A 141 7.53 -12.71 11.40
CA ARG A 141 6.86 -13.14 12.65
C ARG A 141 5.40 -12.73 12.64
N PHE A 142 5.09 -11.53 12.16
CA PHE A 142 3.72 -11.08 11.99
C PHE A 142 2.94 -11.99 11.00
N VAL A 143 3.53 -12.30 9.84
CA VAL A 143 2.92 -13.21 8.85
C VAL A 143 2.66 -14.63 9.40
N LEU A 144 3.48 -15.11 10.34
CA LEU A 144 3.28 -16.39 11.01
C LEU A 144 2.08 -16.43 11.95
N GLN A 145 1.67 -15.28 12.54
CA GLN A 145 0.62 -15.20 13.55
C GLN A 145 -0.81 -15.44 13.01
N ASN A 146 -0.97 -15.77 11.72
CA ASN A 146 -2.23 -16.18 11.07
C ASN A 146 -3.38 -15.17 11.13
N VAL A 147 -3.12 -13.89 11.37
CA VAL A 147 -4.14 -12.86 11.09
C VAL A 147 -4.22 -12.75 9.56
N PRO A 148 -5.29 -13.23 8.90
CA PRO A 148 -5.41 -13.12 7.46
C PRO A 148 -5.42 -11.62 7.12
N CYS A 149 -4.46 -11.21 6.30
CA CYS A 149 -4.16 -9.80 6.11
C CYS A 149 -5.18 -9.09 5.23
N LYS A 150 -5.51 -9.67 4.09
CA LYS A 150 -6.84 -9.72 3.49
C LYS A 150 -6.76 -10.87 2.50
N PRO A 151 -7.45 -12.00 2.71
CA PRO A 151 -7.22 -13.18 1.89
C PRO A 151 -7.94 -12.99 0.55
N HIS A 152 -7.52 -12.01 -0.25
CA HIS A 152 -7.87 -11.96 -1.64
C HIS A 152 -7.23 -13.19 -2.27
N PHE A 153 -8.06 -14.13 -2.71
CA PHE A 153 -7.63 -15.48 -3.09
C PHE A 153 -6.46 -15.50 -4.08
N PHE A 154 -6.39 -14.52 -4.98
CA PHE A 154 -5.31 -14.37 -5.98
C PHE A 154 -4.12 -13.51 -5.58
N ILE A 155 -4.26 -12.56 -4.65
CA ILE A 155 -3.18 -11.60 -4.30
C ILE A 155 -2.48 -12.09 -3.04
N GLU A 156 -3.25 -12.55 -2.06
CA GLU A 156 -2.74 -13.06 -0.79
C GLU A 156 -3.19 -14.51 -0.55
N PRO A 157 -2.85 -15.46 -1.45
CA PRO A 157 -3.24 -16.84 -1.28
C PRO A 157 -2.64 -17.43 0.00
N THR A 158 -3.49 -17.69 0.99
CA THR A 158 -3.06 -18.30 2.26
C THR A 158 -2.44 -19.68 2.06
N TRP A 159 -2.81 -20.39 0.99
CA TRP A 159 -2.26 -21.69 0.61
C TRP A 159 -0.80 -21.62 0.13
N LEU A 160 -0.33 -20.46 -0.35
CA LEU A 160 1.06 -20.28 -0.79
C LEU A 160 2.02 -20.13 0.39
N LYS A 161 1.50 -19.83 1.58
CA LYS A 161 2.30 -19.56 2.79
C LYS A 161 3.08 -20.77 3.25
N SER A 162 4.41 -20.71 3.19
CA SER A 162 5.29 -21.74 3.74
C SER A 162 5.76 -21.38 5.14
N ARG A 163 4.99 -21.79 6.17
CA ARG A 163 5.39 -21.60 7.58
C ARG A 163 6.76 -22.21 7.91
N ARG A 164 7.11 -23.32 7.25
CA ARG A 164 8.41 -23.99 7.43
C ARG A 164 9.54 -23.09 6.93
N LEU A 165 9.42 -22.55 5.71
CA LEU A 165 10.42 -21.66 5.12
C LEU A 165 10.60 -20.39 5.95
N ILE A 166 9.51 -19.79 6.41
CA ILE A 166 9.57 -18.61 7.28
C ILE A 166 10.37 -18.89 8.56
N ARG A 167 10.13 -20.04 9.22
CA ARG A 167 10.89 -20.43 10.43
C ARG A 167 12.37 -20.68 10.15
N VAL A 168 12.71 -21.20 8.97
CA VAL A 168 14.12 -21.38 8.56
C VAL A 168 14.80 -20.02 8.40
N LEU A 169 14.17 -19.07 7.70
CA LEU A 169 14.71 -17.72 7.55
C LEU A 169 14.86 -17.00 8.90
N LEU A 170 13.87 -17.12 9.79
CA LEU A 170 13.93 -16.53 11.13
C LEU A 170 15.07 -17.05 12.00
N ARG A 171 15.67 -18.21 11.67
CA ARG A 171 16.86 -18.74 12.35
C ARG A 171 18.17 -18.20 11.78
N SER A 172 18.15 -17.53 10.62
CA SER A 172 19.35 -17.03 9.94
C SER A 172 19.23 -15.53 9.68
N PRO A 173 19.79 -14.68 10.55
CA PRO A 173 19.84 -13.23 10.35
C PRO A 173 20.50 -12.84 9.01
N PHE A 174 21.50 -13.60 8.58
CA PHE A 174 22.19 -13.35 7.31
C PHE A 174 21.26 -13.51 6.09
N LEU A 175 20.41 -14.56 6.06
CA LEU A 175 19.46 -14.74 4.97
C LEU A 175 18.39 -13.64 4.95
N LEU A 176 17.95 -13.17 6.12
CA LEU A 176 17.02 -12.04 6.25
C LEU A 176 17.64 -10.74 5.74
N PHE A 177 18.92 -10.51 6.07
CA PHE A 177 19.67 -9.37 5.56
C PHE A 177 19.79 -9.42 4.03
N LEU A 178 20.18 -10.56 3.45
CA LEU A 178 20.26 -10.72 2.00
C LEU A 178 18.90 -10.47 1.31
N LEU A 179 17.81 -10.94 1.92
CA LEU A 179 16.46 -10.71 1.39
C LEU A 179 16.08 -9.22 1.41
N GLY A 180 16.34 -8.53 2.54
CA GLY A 180 16.08 -7.09 2.67
C GLY A 180 16.92 -6.26 1.71
N MET A 181 18.22 -6.57 1.61
CA MET A 181 19.16 -5.93 0.68
C MET A 181 18.77 -6.17 -0.78
N GLY A 182 18.45 -7.41 -1.16
CA GLY A 182 18.04 -7.74 -2.52
C GLY A 182 16.78 -7.00 -2.95
N GLY A 183 15.79 -6.91 -2.06
CA GLY A 183 14.58 -6.12 -2.30
C GLY A 183 14.88 -4.62 -2.47
N ALA A 184 15.67 -4.04 -1.57
CA ALA A 184 16.05 -2.64 -1.66
C ALA A 184 16.86 -2.31 -2.92
N ILE A 185 17.81 -3.17 -3.31
CA ILE A 185 18.59 -3.00 -4.54
C ILE A 185 17.68 -3.01 -5.76
N ILE A 186 16.75 -3.97 -5.86
CA ILE A 186 15.80 -4.05 -6.98
C ILE A 186 14.90 -2.81 -7.03
N GLU A 187 14.37 -2.37 -5.90
CA GLU A 187 13.48 -1.20 -5.84
C GLU A 187 14.20 0.11 -6.20
N LEU A 188 15.44 0.30 -5.70
CA LEU A 188 16.22 1.51 -5.95
C LEU A 188 16.86 1.54 -7.34
N SER A 189 17.11 0.37 -7.93
CA SER A 189 17.61 0.27 -9.32
C SER A 189 16.48 0.37 -10.36
N ALA A 190 15.22 0.19 -9.97
CA ALA A 190 14.09 0.27 -10.90
C ALA A 190 13.96 1.64 -11.59
N PRO A 191 14.05 2.81 -10.91
CA PRO A 191 13.99 4.10 -11.59
C PRO A 191 15.11 4.33 -12.62
N PRO A 192 16.41 4.17 -12.30
CA PRO A 192 17.45 4.40 -13.31
C PRO A 192 17.36 3.40 -14.48
N ILE A 193 16.98 2.13 -14.22
CA ILE A 193 16.79 1.15 -15.28
C ILE A 193 15.58 1.51 -16.16
N ALA A 194 14.44 1.80 -15.55
CA ALA A 194 13.23 2.15 -16.28
C ALA A 194 13.34 3.48 -17.03
N LEU A 195 14.11 4.45 -16.54
CA LEU A 195 14.18 5.79 -17.14
C LEU A 195 15.36 5.96 -18.11
N LEU A 196 16.52 5.38 -17.82
CA LEU A 196 17.77 5.72 -18.51
C LEU A 196 18.28 4.60 -19.44
N VAL A 197 17.86 3.36 -19.23
CA VAL A 197 18.38 2.22 -20.02
C VAL A 197 17.57 2.03 -21.30
N SER A 198 18.23 2.07 -22.44
CA SER A 198 17.61 1.76 -23.74
C SER A 198 17.89 0.36 -24.28
N THR A 199 18.83 -0.35 -23.67
CA THR A 199 19.26 -1.67 -24.13
C THR A 199 18.26 -2.75 -23.73
N PRO A 200 17.57 -3.43 -24.67
CA PRO A 200 16.53 -4.40 -24.34
C PRO A 200 17.03 -5.57 -23.50
N SER A 201 18.25 -6.05 -23.74
CA SER A 201 18.84 -7.15 -22.95
C SER A 201 18.98 -6.82 -21.47
N VAL A 202 19.37 -5.58 -21.14
CA VAL A 202 19.49 -5.11 -19.75
C VAL A 202 18.10 -4.98 -19.13
N LEU A 203 17.12 -4.46 -19.87
CA LEU A 203 15.73 -4.39 -19.40
C LEU A 203 15.19 -5.79 -19.10
N TYR A 204 15.34 -6.76 -20.02
CA TYR A 204 14.90 -8.13 -19.82
C TYR A 204 15.61 -8.83 -18.66
N ALA A 205 16.92 -8.63 -18.50
CA ALA A 205 17.67 -9.17 -17.36
C ALA A 205 17.12 -8.63 -16.04
N PHE A 206 16.82 -7.32 -15.98
CA PHE A 206 16.18 -6.71 -14.82
C PHE A 206 14.78 -7.28 -14.56
N VAL A 207 14.00 -7.51 -15.62
CA VAL A 207 12.68 -8.16 -15.49
C VAL A 207 12.82 -9.53 -14.84
N ILE A 208 13.68 -10.38 -15.40
CA ILE A 208 13.92 -11.75 -14.91
C ILE A 208 14.38 -11.74 -13.46
N ALA A 209 15.35 -10.88 -13.11
CA ALA A 209 15.87 -10.78 -11.75
C ALA A 209 14.77 -10.37 -10.76
N GLY A 210 13.96 -9.37 -11.09
CA GLY A 210 12.80 -8.97 -10.30
C GLY A 210 11.80 -10.12 -10.14
N SER A 211 11.42 -10.78 -11.24
CA SER A 211 10.49 -11.91 -11.21
C SER A 211 10.97 -13.04 -10.29
N LEU A 212 12.25 -13.40 -10.38
CA LEU A 212 12.84 -14.44 -9.53
C LEU A 212 12.81 -14.06 -8.05
N LEU A 213 13.15 -12.81 -7.70
CA LEU A 213 13.06 -12.34 -6.32
C LEU A 213 11.61 -12.48 -5.80
N HIS A 214 10.64 -12.03 -6.57
CA HIS A 214 9.24 -12.04 -6.15
C HIS A 214 8.67 -13.46 -6.05
N VAL A 215 9.00 -14.36 -6.98
CA VAL A 215 8.65 -15.79 -6.87
C VAL A 215 9.27 -16.40 -5.62
N GLY A 216 10.51 -16.03 -5.29
CA GLY A 216 11.20 -16.48 -4.07
C GLY A 216 10.57 -15.95 -2.77
N VAL A 217 10.05 -14.72 -2.77
CA VAL A 217 9.43 -14.08 -1.60
C VAL A 217 7.95 -14.43 -1.43
N ALA A 218 7.26 -14.80 -2.51
CA ALA A 218 5.84 -15.18 -2.49
C ALA A 218 5.47 -16.23 -1.42
N PRO A 219 6.22 -17.34 -1.22
CA PRO A 219 5.92 -18.30 -0.14
C PRO A 219 6.18 -17.76 1.28
N LEU A 220 6.89 -16.64 1.41
CA LEU A 220 7.21 -16.02 2.70
C LEU A 220 6.11 -15.07 3.15
N LEU A 221 5.67 -14.20 2.26
CA LEU A 221 4.68 -13.18 2.55
C LEU A 221 3.26 -13.64 2.18
N SER A 222 3.14 -14.74 1.44
CA SER A 222 1.89 -15.20 0.80
C SER A 222 1.33 -14.17 -0.17
N ILE A 223 2.16 -13.25 -0.66
CA ILE A 223 1.75 -12.21 -1.59
C ILE A 223 2.17 -12.65 -2.98
N LEU A 224 1.19 -13.01 -3.80
CA LEU A 224 1.37 -13.02 -5.24
C LEU A 224 1.31 -11.57 -5.72
N PHE A 225 2.24 -11.20 -6.58
CA PHE A 225 2.29 -9.89 -7.22
C PHE A 225 1.81 -9.99 -8.69
N PRO A 226 0.61 -10.50 -9.00
CA PRO A 226 0.20 -10.71 -10.39
C PRO A 226 0.11 -9.39 -11.17
N PHE A 227 -0.03 -8.25 -10.47
CA PHE A 227 -0.07 -6.91 -11.04
C PHE A 227 1.09 -6.01 -10.59
N ASN A 228 1.93 -6.46 -9.66
CA ASN A 228 2.64 -5.52 -8.79
C ASN A 228 4.12 -5.36 -9.08
N ILE A 229 4.61 -5.85 -10.23
CA ILE A 229 5.99 -5.57 -10.61
C ILE A 229 6.03 -4.81 -11.94
N PRO A 230 6.42 -3.53 -11.90
CA PRO A 230 6.90 -2.75 -13.03
C PRO A 230 7.88 -3.49 -13.95
N CYS A 231 8.68 -4.40 -13.40
CA CYS A 231 9.53 -5.32 -14.13
C CYS A 231 8.76 -6.02 -15.26
N TYR A 232 7.59 -6.63 -15.02
CA TYR A 232 6.82 -7.25 -16.11
C TYR A 232 6.34 -6.21 -17.12
N CYS A 233 5.93 -5.04 -16.64
CA CYS A 233 5.48 -3.97 -17.51
C CYS A 233 6.60 -3.46 -18.42
N LEU A 234 7.87 -3.45 -17.99
CA LEU A 234 9.02 -3.13 -18.86
C LEU A 234 9.20 -4.10 -20.02
N ALA A 235 8.84 -5.38 -19.83
CA ALA A 235 8.85 -6.34 -20.95
C ALA A 235 7.60 -6.24 -21.84
N LEU A 236 6.53 -5.61 -21.34
CA LEU A 236 5.23 -5.51 -22.00
C LEU A 236 4.95 -4.13 -22.62
N ILE A 237 5.79 -3.13 -22.37
CA ILE A 237 5.72 -1.84 -23.08
C ILE A 237 6.04 -2.04 -24.57
N PRO A 238 5.44 -1.25 -25.47
CA PRO A 238 5.73 -1.35 -26.89
C PRO A 238 7.23 -1.11 -27.17
N PRO A 239 7.81 -1.68 -28.24
CA PRO A 239 9.24 -1.52 -28.55
C PRO A 239 9.71 -0.06 -28.65
N GLY A 240 8.83 0.84 -29.11
CA GLY A 240 9.11 2.28 -29.15
C GLY A 240 9.33 2.92 -27.78
N ALA A 241 8.94 2.26 -26.69
CA ALA A 241 9.22 2.67 -25.33
C ALA A 241 10.60 2.22 -24.83
N HIS A 242 11.40 1.49 -25.61
CA HIS A 242 12.78 1.19 -25.25
C HIS A 242 13.71 2.38 -25.50
N ASP A 243 13.32 3.34 -26.35
CA ASP A 243 14.03 4.61 -26.47
C ASP A 243 13.88 5.42 -25.18
N ALA A 244 15.00 5.74 -24.52
CA ALA A 244 14.98 6.56 -23.30
C ALA A 244 14.61 8.02 -23.61
N GLY A 245 14.80 8.49 -24.85
CA GLY A 245 14.44 9.83 -25.28
C GLY A 245 12.95 10.15 -25.11
N CYS A 246 12.08 9.14 -25.07
CA CYS A 246 10.65 9.34 -24.88
C CYS A 246 10.27 9.98 -23.52
N ILE A 247 11.15 9.90 -22.51
CA ILE A 247 10.95 10.54 -21.20
C ILE A 247 11.03 12.07 -21.26
N LEU A 248 11.65 12.61 -22.31
CA LEU A 248 11.82 14.05 -22.51
C LEU A 248 10.57 14.73 -23.07
N THR A 249 9.52 13.95 -23.36
CA THR A 249 8.23 14.50 -23.77
C THR A 249 7.54 15.23 -22.61
N VAL A 250 6.86 16.34 -22.90
CA VAL A 250 6.16 17.14 -21.88
C VAL A 250 5.23 16.29 -20.99
N PRO A 251 4.39 15.38 -21.53
CA PRO A 251 3.54 14.53 -20.67
C PRO A 251 4.33 13.61 -19.74
N ALA A 252 5.46 13.06 -20.19
CA ALA A 252 6.31 12.22 -19.37
C ALA A 252 7.00 13.01 -18.25
N MET A 253 7.49 14.22 -18.56
CA MET A 253 8.07 15.13 -17.55
C MET A 253 7.03 15.57 -16.51
N CYS A 254 5.80 15.88 -16.93
CA CYS A 254 4.71 16.20 -16.00
C CYS A 254 4.37 15.01 -15.10
N ALA A 255 4.27 13.81 -15.65
CA ALA A 255 4.05 12.60 -14.86
C ALA A 255 5.19 12.37 -13.86
N ALA A 256 6.44 12.55 -14.29
CA ALA A 256 7.60 12.38 -13.43
C ALA A 256 7.63 13.40 -12.30
N LEU A 257 7.24 14.65 -12.57
CA LEU A 257 7.14 15.69 -11.55
C LEU A 257 6.03 15.39 -10.55
N VAL A 258 4.82 15.03 -11.01
CA VAL A 258 3.68 14.73 -10.14
C VAL A 258 3.96 13.54 -9.25
N LEU A 259 4.46 12.44 -9.82
CA LEU A 259 4.77 11.21 -9.10
C LEU A 259 6.05 11.37 -8.23
N GLY A 260 7.03 12.14 -8.69
CA GLY A 260 8.21 12.48 -7.90
C GLY A 260 7.86 13.32 -6.68
N LEU A 261 7.06 14.38 -6.85
CA LEU A 261 6.60 15.22 -5.75
C LEU A 261 5.70 14.46 -4.79
N SER A 262 4.85 13.54 -5.26
CA SER A 262 4.05 12.73 -4.34
C SER A 262 4.92 11.86 -3.45
N THR A 263 5.96 11.23 -3.99
CA THR A 263 6.96 10.48 -3.22
C THR A 263 7.74 11.39 -2.26
N LEU A 264 8.25 12.53 -2.74
CA LEU A 264 9.05 13.46 -1.93
C LEU A 264 8.24 14.17 -0.84
N CYS A 265 6.95 14.39 -1.05
CA CYS A 265 6.05 14.94 -0.04
C CYS A 265 5.39 13.84 0.80
N SER A 266 5.65 12.56 0.50
CA SER A 266 4.98 11.40 1.10
C SER A 266 3.45 11.52 1.09
N VAL A 267 2.92 11.93 -0.05
CA VAL A 267 1.48 12.02 -0.30
C VAL A 267 0.99 10.60 -0.60
N GLU A 268 0.59 9.89 0.45
CA GLU A 268 -0.03 8.57 0.37
C GLU A 268 -1.55 8.64 0.18
N ASP A 269 -2.02 9.45 -0.76
CA ASP A 269 -3.44 9.56 -1.05
C ASP A 269 -3.79 8.98 -2.42
N TRP A 270 -5.03 8.50 -2.61
CA TRP A 270 -5.50 8.08 -3.93
C TRP A 270 -5.48 9.28 -4.88
N PRO A 271 -5.05 9.17 -6.16
CA PRO A 271 -4.53 8.00 -6.88
C PRO A 271 -2.99 7.95 -6.92
N VAL A 272 -2.31 8.62 -5.99
CA VAL A 272 -0.95 9.14 -6.20
C VAL A 272 0.15 8.23 -5.67
N ASN A 273 -0.13 7.25 -4.82
CA ASN A 273 0.90 6.29 -4.41
C ASN A 273 0.53 4.81 -4.56
N ALA A 274 1.56 4.05 -4.88
CA ALA A 274 1.55 2.62 -5.09
C ALA A 274 2.11 1.93 -3.86
N MET A 275 1.27 1.63 -2.88
CA MET A 275 1.59 0.78 -1.72
C MET A 275 3.03 0.94 -1.20
N VAL A 276 3.29 1.88 -0.30
CA VAL A 276 4.51 1.81 0.49
C VAL A 276 4.42 0.60 1.40
N LEU A 277 4.96 -0.55 0.96
CA LEU A 277 5.02 -1.77 1.73
C LEU A 277 6.11 -1.62 2.80
N PHE A 278 5.67 -1.48 4.05
CA PHE A 278 6.47 -1.50 5.27
C PHE A 278 7.60 -0.46 5.28
N PRO A 279 7.33 0.86 5.32
CA PRO A 279 8.39 1.86 5.35
C PRO A 279 9.16 1.89 6.68
N TYR A 280 8.58 1.31 7.74
CA TYR A 280 9.11 1.38 9.09
C TYR A 280 10.14 0.27 9.36
N ASN A 281 11.19 0.60 10.11
CA ASN A 281 12.13 -0.39 10.62
C ASN A 281 11.56 -1.15 11.84
N ALA A 282 12.26 -2.19 12.30
CA ALA A 282 11.84 -3.03 13.43
C ALA A 282 11.49 -2.24 14.70
N LYS A 283 12.33 -1.26 15.08
CA LYS A 283 12.12 -0.44 16.28
C LYS A 283 10.84 0.38 16.16
N GLN A 284 10.67 1.06 15.03
CA GLN A 284 9.48 1.85 14.74
C GLN A 284 8.21 0.98 14.73
N MET A 285 8.26 -0.20 14.09
CA MET A 285 7.14 -1.14 14.08
C MET A 285 6.79 -1.65 15.48
N ALA A 286 7.78 -1.99 16.31
CA ALA A 286 7.56 -2.40 17.69
C ALA A 286 6.92 -1.29 18.52
N ALA A 287 7.38 -0.05 18.35
CA ALA A 287 6.85 1.10 19.05
C ALA A 287 5.41 1.44 18.61
N ILE A 288 5.15 1.45 17.30
CA ILE A 288 3.81 1.59 16.73
C ILE A 288 2.88 0.50 17.25
N SER A 289 3.32 -0.76 17.28
CA SER A 289 2.52 -1.89 17.79
C SER A 289 2.17 -1.72 19.27
N LYS A 290 3.12 -1.29 20.10
CA LYS A 290 2.87 -0.98 21.53
C LYS A 290 1.86 0.16 21.71
N LEU A 291 1.97 1.21 20.90
CA LEU A 291 1.11 2.39 20.98
C LEU A 291 -0.31 2.08 20.48
N LEU A 292 -0.44 1.42 19.33
CA LEU A 292 -1.72 1.13 18.70
C LEU A 292 -2.45 -0.06 19.32
N GLY A 293 -1.74 -1.03 19.90
CA GLY A 293 -2.34 -2.09 20.68
C GLY A 293 -3.17 -1.60 21.87
N ARG A 294 -2.97 -0.34 22.30
CA ARG A 294 -3.77 0.38 23.33
C ARG A 294 -5.04 1.05 22.78
N PHE A 295 -5.21 1.19 21.46
CA PHE A 295 -6.35 1.86 20.80
C PHE A 295 -7.30 0.87 20.11
N ARG A 296 -7.64 -0.23 20.78
CA ARG A 296 -8.56 -1.23 20.21
C ARG A 296 -9.93 -0.60 19.99
N LEU A 297 -10.57 -0.91 18.86
CA LEU A 297 -11.95 -0.53 18.66
C LEU A 297 -12.80 -1.31 19.65
N ALA A 298 -13.58 -0.60 20.46
CA ALA A 298 -14.72 -1.23 21.12
C ALA A 298 -15.70 -1.65 20.02
N HIS A 299 -15.98 -2.95 19.93
CA HIS A 299 -17.12 -3.39 19.14
C HIS A 299 -18.38 -2.80 19.79
N LYS A 300 -19.33 -2.37 18.95
CA LYS A 300 -20.52 -1.62 19.38
C LYS A 300 -21.51 -2.48 20.18
N ASP A 301 -21.25 -3.77 20.35
CA ASP A 301 -22.14 -4.71 21.00
C ASP A 301 -21.39 -5.39 22.16
N ASP A 302 -22.04 -5.46 23.33
CA ASP A 302 -21.67 -6.19 24.57
C ASP A 302 -21.53 -7.72 24.36
N SER A 303 -20.99 -8.13 23.22
CA SER A 303 -20.63 -9.52 22.97
C SER A 303 -19.29 -9.80 23.63
N ASP A 304 -19.19 -10.90 24.39
CA ASP A 304 -17.97 -11.52 24.95
C ASP A 304 -16.91 -11.92 23.89
N VAL A 305 -16.98 -11.33 22.69
CA VAL A 305 -16.01 -11.52 21.63
C VAL A 305 -14.71 -10.87 22.07
N PRO A 306 -13.59 -11.63 22.14
CA PRO A 306 -12.31 -11.07 22.51
C PRO A 306 -11.99 -9.89 21.60
N PRO A 307 -11.50 -8.76 22.16
CA PRO A 307 -11.26 -7.55 21.38
C PRO A 307 -10.35 -7.90 20.20
N GLY A 308 -10.89 -7.77 18.99
CA GLY A 308 -10.16 -8.04 17.76
C GLY A 308 -8.90 -7.20 17.62
N PRO A 309 -8.03 -7.48 16.64
CA PRO A 309 -6.87 -6.65 16.37
C PRO A 309 -7.32 -5.19 16.19
N CYS A 310 -6.62 -4.25 16.84
CA CYS A 310 -6.96 -2.83 16.77
C CYS A 310 -7.11 -2.42 15.30
N LEU A 311 -8.14 -1.66 14.92
CA LEU A 311 -8.36 -1.28 13.51
C LEU A 311 -7.19 -0.45 12.95
N ILE A 312 -6.44 0.22 13.83
CA ILE A 312 -5.21 0.92 13.50
C ILE A 312 -4.05 -0.08 13.40
N GLU A 313 -3.94 -1.07 14.30
CA GLU A 313 -2.96 -2.16 14.22
C GLU A 313 -3.15 -3.01 12.95
N SER A 314 -4.39 -3.32 12.57
CA SER A 314 -4.77 -3.94 11.29
C SER A 314 -4.64 -2.97 10.12
N GLN A 315 -4.34 -1.69 10.31
CA GLN A 315 -4.04 -0.80 9.19
C GLN A 315 -2.54 -0.69 8.97
N PHE A 316 -1.76 -0.49 10.03
CA PHE A 316 -0.31 -0.46 9.94
C PHE A 316 0.29 -1.81 9.56
N SER A 317 -0.35 -2.91 9.97
CA SER A 317 0.08 -4.26 9.61
C SER A 317 -0.45 -4.75 8.24
N LEU A 318 -1.62 -4.27 7.78
CA LEU A 318 -2.26 -4.74 6.54
C LEU A 318 -2.11 -3.80 5.35
N CYS A 319 -1.74 -2.54 5.57
CA CYS A 319 -1.33 -1.60 4.53
C CYS A 319 -0.65 -0.38 5.19
N PRO A 320 0.68 -0.41 5.36
CA PRO A 320 1.41 0.72 5.93
C PRO A 320 1.39 2.00 5.05
N ALA A 321 0.66 1.98 3.93
CA ALA A 321 0.38 3.13 3.07
C ALA A 321 -0.44 4.25 3.74
N MET A 322 -0.75 4.20 5.04
CA MET A 322 -1.08 5.42 5.79
C MET A 322 0.15 5.92 6.52
N PHE A 323 1.19 6.22 5.75
CA PHE A 323 2.20 7.13 6.25
C PHE A 323 1.54 8.50 6.42
N LYS A 324 1.49 8.96 7.66
CA LYS A 324 1.08 10.33 7.97
C LYS A 324 2.34 11.18 8.07
N PRO A 325 2.55 12.15 7.17
CA PRO A 325 3.67 13.07 7.27
C PRO A 325 3.77 13.73 8.64
N GLU A 326 2.65 13.95 9.32
CA GLU A 326 2.58 14.54 10.67
C GLU A 326 3.10 13.61 11.77
N LEU A 327 3.12 12.29 11.53
CA LEU A 327 3.70 11.31 12.43
C LEU A 327 5.21 11.13 12.18
N THR A 328 5.73 11.62 11.07
CA THR A 328 7.16 11.52 10.71
C THR A 328 8.09 12.14 11.74
N PRO A 329 7.87 13.37 12.25
CA PRO A 329 8.75 13.96 13.25
C PRO A 329 8.72 13.19 14.57
N LEU A 330 7.56 12.61 14.91
CA LEU A 330 7.43 11.72 16.05
C LEU A 330 8.24 10.45 15.81
N LEU A 331 8.04 9.76 14.68
CA LEU A 331 8.65 8.46 14.35
C LEU A 331 10.14 8.50 13.93
N LEU A 332 10.64 9.66 13.49
CA LEU A 332 12.05 9.90 13.13
C LEU A 332 12.84 10.58 14.26
N GLY A 333 12.18 11.04 15.33
CA GLY A 333 12.85 11.71 16.43
C GLY A 333 13.70 10.76 17.28
N GLN A 334 14.91 11.20 17.65
CA GLN A 334 15.79 10.54 18.64
C GLN A 334 15.11 10.25 19.99
N ARG A 335 13.91 10.78 20.23
CA ARG A 335 13.11 10.57 21.44
C ARG A 335 12.45 9.19 21.52
N PHE A 336 12.33 8.41 20.45
CA PHE A 336 11.64 7.10 20.54
C PHE A 336 12.39 6.03 21.34
N ASP A 337 13.72 6.09 21.37
CA ASP A 337 14.52 5.18 22.21
C ASP A 337 14.33 5.49 23.71
N GLN A 338 13.78 6.66 24.08
CA GLN A 338 13.47 7.08 25.47
C GLN A 338 11.96 7.16 25.79
N ALA A 339 11.09 7.39 24.79
CA ALA A 339 9.65 7.63 24.96
C ALA A 339 8.80 6.34 25.08
N ALA A 340 9.42 5.16 24.91
CA ALA A 340 8.71 3.89 24.89
C ALA A 340 8.19 3.43 26.27
N GLU A 341 8.56 4.13 27.36
CA GLU A 341 8.11 3.75 28.70
C GLU A 341 7.02 4.65 29.31
N ASP A 342 6.93 5.98 29.03
CA ASP A 342 5.90 6.81 29.71
C ASP A 342 5.52 8.16 29.02
N ASP A 343 5.70 8.33 27.70
CA ASP A 343 5.40 9.63 27.07
C ASP A 343 3.92 9.81 26.67
N GLU A 344 3.06 10.09 27.66
CA GLU A 344 1.66 10.54 27.50
C GLU A 344 1.52 11.66 26.46
N MET A 345 2.55 12.51 26.32
CA MET A 345 2.55 13.64 25.39
C MET A 345 2.63 13.18 23.93
N THR A 346 3.49 12.20 23.64
CA THR A 346 3.57 11.54 22.32
C THR A 346 2.27 10.79 22.02
N LEU A 347 1.69 10.12 23.02
CA LEU A 347 0.43 9.40 22.88
C LEU A 347 -0.77 10.36 22.63
N HIS A 348 -0.79 11.52 23.29
CA HIS A 348 -1.77 12.58 23.07
C HIS A 348 -1.63 13.25 21.68
N ALA A 349 -0.40 13.50 21.22
CA ALA A 349 -0.15 14.03 19.87
C ALA A 349 -0.64 13.05 18.78
N LEU A 350 -0.39 11.75 18.97
CA LEU A 350 -0.92 10.69 18.12
C LEU A 350 -2.46 10.64 18.14
N ARG A 351 -3.08 10.71 19.33
CA ARG A 351 -4.55 10.78 19.47
C ARG A 351 -5.12 11.97 18.69
N GLN A 352 -4.51 13.15 18.79
CA GLN A 352 -4.93 14.34 18.05
C GLN A 352 -4.73 14.20 16.53
N ALA A 353 -3.65 13.56 16.08
CA ALA A 353 -3.40 13.32 14.65
C ALA A 353 -4.35 12.26 14.06
N VAL A 354 -4.77 11.27 14.85
CA VAL A 354 -5.79 10.30 14.46
C VAL A 354 -7.18 10.95 14.45
N SER A 355 -7.50 11.75 15.48
CA SER A 355 -8.83 12.38 15.64
C SER A 355 -9.20 13.32 14.51
N LYS A 356 -8.24 14.11 14.04
CA LYS A 356 -8.44 15.08 12.97
C LYS A 356 -8.59 14.43 11.60
N SER A 357 -8.18 13.18 11.43
CA SER A 357 -7.99 12.60 10.10
C SER A 357 -9.27 12.14 9.41
N ARG A 358 -10.37 11.84 10.14
CA ARG A 358 -11.67 11.41 9.58
C ARG A 358 -11.56 10.37 8.43
N LEU A 359 -10.52 9.52 8.46
CA LEU A 359 -10.14 8.62 7.36
C LEU A 359 -10.99 7.35 7.28
N PHE A 360 -11.73 7.05 8.34
CA PHE A 360 -12.53 5.84 8.47
C PHE A 360 -14.01 6.19 8.48
N VAL A 361 -14.75 5.44 7.69
CA VAL A 361 -16.18 5.62 7.53
C VAL A 361 -16.84 4.25 7.65
N ASP A 362 -17.97 4.19 8.36
CA ASP A 362 -18.75 2.97 8.49
C ASP A 362 -19.35 2.57 7.14
N SER A 363 -19.20 1.31 6.74
CA SER A 363 -19.57 0.87 5.38
C SER A 363 -21.08 0.85 5.14
N ARG A 364 -21.89 0.80 6.21
CA ARG A 364 -23.37 0.77 6.12
C ARG A 364 -23.97 2.17 6.16
N THR A 365 -23.51 2.98 7.09
CA THR A 365 -24.07 4.31 7.40
C THR A 365 -23.33 5.44 6.68
N TYR A 366 -22.11 5.19 6.23
CA TYR A 366 -21.18 6.19 5.69
C TYR A 366 -20.93 7.37 6.63
N ARG A 367 -21.00 7.14 7.94
CA ARG A 367 -20.67 8.13 8.97
C ARG A 367 -19.22 7.97 9.41
N CYS A 368 -18.55 9.08 9.69
CA CYS A 368 -17.22 9.07 10.28
C CYS A 368 -17.27 8.45 11.67
N PHE A 369 -16.23 7.71 12.04
CA PHE A 369 -16.10 7.13 13.36
C PHE A 369 -15.54 8.13 14.39
N ASP A 370 -16.22 9.27 14.56
CA ASP A 370 -15.75 10.35 15.44
C ASP A 370 -15.73 9.93 16.94
N HIS A 371 -16.47 8.87 17.30
CA HIS A 371 -16.57 8.35 18.67
C HIS A 371 -15.40 7.45 19.10
N LEU A 372 -14.62 6.90 18.16
CA LEU A 372 -13.48 6.01 18.46
C LEU A 372 -12.30 6.72 19.15
N LEU A 373 -12.43 8.03 19.31
CA LEU A 373 -11.43 8.93 19.86
C LEU A 373 -11.70 9.22 21.35
N HIS A 374 -12.87 8.82 21.84
CA HIS A 374 -13.22 8.82 23.24
C HIS A 374 -12.94 7.44 23.85
N VAL A 375 -11.69 6.97 23.74
CA VAL A 375 -11.22 5.99 24.71
C VAL A 375 -10.92 6.82 25.97
N PRO A 376 -11.72 6.73 27.05
CA PRO A 376 -11.34 7.37 28.29
C PRO A 376 -9.93 6.87 28.62
N ALA A 377 -9.02 7.79 28.97
CA ALA A 377 -7.72 7.40 29.50
C ALA A 377 -8.00 6.29 30.51
N CYS A 378 -7.48 5.08 30.25
CA CYS A 378 -7.64 3.99 31.20
C CYS A 378 -7.28 4.56 32.56
N SER A 379 -8.15 4.30 33.52
CA SER A 379 -8.02 4.55 34.94
C SER A 379 -6.68 4.01 35.44
N VAL A 380 -5.60 4.77 35.24
CA VAL A 380 -4.31 4.51 35.86
C VAL A 380 -4.42 5.02 37.28
N GLY A 381 -4.84 4.12 38.17
CA GLY A 381 -4.36 4.11 39.56
C GLY A 381 -4.98 5.10 40.54
N GLU A 382 -6.28 5.01 40.80
CA GLU A 382 -6.80 5.31 42.16
C GLU A 382 -7.01 3.99 42.94
N LYS A 383 -5.91 3.30 43.21
CA LYS A 383 -5.82 2.39 44.36
C LYS A 383 -4.49 2.63 45.07
N SER A 384 -4.34 3.83 45.60
CA SER A 384 -3.41 4.10 46.69
C SER A 384 -3.85 5.34 47.47
N GLN A 385 -4.97 5.21 48.19
CA GLN A 385 -5.16 5.94 49.44
C GLN A 385 -5.33 4.93 50.56
N LYS A 386 -4.17 4.59 51.13
CA LYS A 386 -3.90 4.40 52.56
C LYS A 386 -4.97 3.71 53.38
N ASN A 387 -4.68 2.44 53.67
CA ASN A 387 -4.74 1.92 55.04
C ASN A 387 -4.25 2.98 56.04
N GLY A 388 -5.17 3.48 56.87
CA GLY A 388 -4.90 4.25 58.08
C GLY A 388 -5.74 3.65 59.20
N LYS A 389 -5.10 2.73 59.92
CA LYS A 389 -5.45 2.08 61.19
C LYS A 389 -6.60 2.69 62.00
N GLY A 390 -7.49 1.81 62.45
CA GLY A 390 -8.15 1.99 63.74
C GLY A 390 -7.16 1.77 64.87
N GLU A 391 -7.23 2.67 65.85
CA GLU A 391 -7.20 2.43 67.29
C GLU A 391 -8.30 3.29 67.90
#